data_AF-A0A8I6WPH1-F1
#
_entry.id   AF-A0A8I6WPH1-F1
#
_cell.length_a   1.000
_cell.length_b   1.000
_cell.length_c   1.000
_cell.angle_alpha   90.00
_cell.angle_beta   90.00
_cell.angle_gamma   90.00
#
_symmetry.space_group_name_H-M   'P 1'
#
loop_
_entity.id
_entity.type
_entity.pdbx_description
1 polymer ?
#
loop_
_entity_poly.entity_id
_entity_poly.type
_entity_poly.pdbx_seq_one_letter_code
_entity_poly.pdbx_strand_id
1 'polypeptide(L)'
;MTGSSRRWSRTMGQRNMLRSCARQADPTNQRLDNLFKMLSLGKWWDKRYSWTIDVCEKVKKLALNLTANDINTMGLRRTSWGERALNEDLYPGLWKELEVYHGVDFHESVISWHIATDLVLAEIDRRGHHKSDDNVELVSVLSNYMMFLLVDSPDMLPGLPQNWLYEQTCIQLKKICTEHNTSSPKNLFRSHHHRWKPSELEREIAIDIMSEFEESNVSNPRLSYARVIALKLLRRKENMVDALLSLWLNFLAYAANRCNREAHARKLGKGGELLTVIWLYQEHLHQVKEDGRKGPNLV
;
A
#
# COMPACT_ATOMS: atom_id res chain seq x y z
N MET A 1 -13.51 21.76 -31.81
CA MET A 1 -12.55 21.54 -30.70
C MET A 1 -12.07 20.10 -30.75
N THR A 2 -10.88 19.84 -31.26
CA THR A 2 -10.26 18.50 -31.23
C THR A 2 -9.70 18.29 -29.83
N GLY A 3 -10.51 17.73 -28.94
CA GLY A 3 -10.05 17.33 -27.61
C GLY A 3 -8.95 16.29 -27.75
N SER A 4 -7.72 16.63 -27.37
CA SER A 4 -6.64 15.66 -27.24
C SER A 4 -7.08 14.60 -26.23
N SER A 5 -7.38 13.39 -26.71
CA SER A 5 -7.68 12.26 -25.82
C SER A 5 -6.38 11.87 -25.13
N ARG A 6 -6.18 12.33 -23.89
CA ARG A 6 -5.05 11.89 -23.08
C ARG A 6 -5.27 10.41 -22.75
N ARG A 7 -4.43 9.54 -23.29
CA ARG A 7 -4.41 8.11 -22.96
C ARG A 7 -3.72 7.90 -21.62
N TRP A 8 -4.09 6.82 -20.94
CA TRP A 8 -3.40 6.44 -19.70
C TRP A 8 -1.95 6.08 -20.00
N SER A 9 -1.05 6.69 -19.23
CA SER A 9 0.40 6.53 -19.35
C SER A 9 0.88 5.11 -19.04
N ARG A 10 -0.01 4.23 -18.56
CA ARG A 10 0.31 2.88 -18.07
C ARG A 10 1.33 2.88 -16.94
N THR A 11 1.39 3.99 -16.20
CA THR A 11 2.23 4.15 -15.04
C THR A 11 1.41 4.22 -13.76
N MET A 12 2.04 3.91 -12.64
CA MET A 12 1.47 4.05 -11.30
C MET A 12 2.47 4.75 -10.39
N GLY A 13 1.93 5.60 -9.49
CA GLY A 13 2.73 6.22 -8.45
C GLY A 13 3.19 5.22 -7.41
N GLN A 14 4.22 5.57 -6.66
CA GLN A 14 4.83 4.72 -5.65
C GLN A 14 5.34 5.59 -4.52
N ARG A 15 5.12 5.16 -3.28
CA ARG A 15 5.64 5.79 -2.08
C ARG A 15 5.86 4.71 -1.03
N ASN A 16 7.01 4.72 -0.37
CA ASN A 16 7.27 3.84 0.77
C ASN A 16 7.48 4.68 2.03
N MET A 17 6.67 4.44 3.06
CA MET A 17 6.67 5.26 4.28
C MET A 17 7.96 5.09 5.08
N LEU A 18 8.41 3.84 5.30
CA LEU A 18 9.61 3.54 6.07
C LEU A 18 10.85 4.18 5.42
N ARG A 19 11.03 3.96 4.11
CA ARG A 19 12.07 4.60 3.29
C ARG A 19 12.01 6.13 3.37
N SER A 20 10.82 6.72 3.27
CA SER A 20 10.66 8.17 3.33
C SER A 20 11.15 8.72 4.67
N CYS A 21 10.78 8.06 5.77
CA CYS A 21 11.17 8.44 7.12
C CYS A 21 12.67 8.23 7.36
N ALA A 22 13.22 7.08 6.96
CA ALA A 22 14.65 6.78 7.07
C ALA A 22 15.49 7.83 6.32
N ARG A 23 15.08 8.22 5.11
CA ARG A 23 15.77 9.26 4.34
C ARG A 23 15.65 10.63 5.00
N GLN A 24 14.50 10.98 5.58
CA GLN A 24 14.32 12.26 6.28
C GLN A 24 15.09 12.34 7.60
N ALA A 25 15.36 11.20 8.24
CA ALA A 25 16.14 11.12 9.47
C ALA A 25 17.66 11.31 9.24
N ASP A 26 18.14 11.30 7.99
CA ASP A 26 19.53 11.60 7.66
C ASP A 26 19.89 13.06 8.01
N PRO A 27 21.03 13.33 8.69
CA PRO A 27 21.41 14.69 9.11
C PRO A 27 21.51 15.70 7.96
N THR A 28 21.92 15.26 6.77
CA THR A 28 22.01 16.13 5.58
C THR A 28 20.61 16.50 5.10
N ASN A 29 19.71 15.51 5.04
CA ASN A 29 18.32 15.75 4.67
C ASN A 29 17.56 16.57 5.73
N GLN A 30 17.82 16.39 7.03
CA GLN A 30 17.23 17.20 8.10
C GLN A 30 17.58 18.69 7.97
N ARG A 31 18.84 19.01 7.65
CA ARG A 31 19.28 20.40 7.41
C ARG A 31 18.53 21.03 6.24
N LEU A 32 18.38 20.26 5.15
CA LEU A 32 17.62 20.70 3.99
C LEU A 32 16.11 20.83 4.32
N ASP A 33 15.54 19.90 5.08
CA ASP A 33 14.15 19.94 5.55
C ASP A 33 13.85 21.23 6.32
N ASN A 34 14.73 21.60 7.26
CA ASN A 34 14.62 22.82 8.05
C ASN A 34 14.68 24.08 7.17
N LEU A 35 15.57 24.09 6.16
CA LEU A 35 15.69 25.19 5.21
C LEU A 35 14.40 25.39 4.40
N PHE A 36 13.72 24.31 4.01
CA PHE A 36 12.50 24.45 3.22
C PHE A 36 11.22 24.65 4.04
N LYS A 37 11.18 24.18 5.30
CA LYS A 37 10.17 24.61 6.27
C LYS A 37 10.24 26.12 6.49
N MET A 38 11.45 26.66 6.62
CA MET A 38 11.69 28.11 6.72
C MET A 38 11.18 28.87 5.49
N LEU A 39 11.30 28.28 4.29
CA LEU A 39 10.81 28.86 3.04
C LEU A 39 9.30 28.64 2.78
N SER A 40 8.54 28.08 3.73
CA SER A 40 7.11 27.72 3.56
C SER A 40 6.83 26.75 2.39
N LEU A 41 7.85 25.99 1.96
CA LEU A 41 7.76 25.01 0.88
C LEU A 41 7.45 23.59 1.40
N GLY A 42 7.05 23.45 2.66
CA GLY A 42 6.87 22.16 3.35
C GLY A 42 5.94 21.17 2.62
N LYS A 43 4.80 21.64 2.09
CA LYS A 43 3.87 20.78 1.32
C LYS A 43 4.47 20.25 0.01
N TRP A 44 5.49 20.93 -0.53
CA TRP A 44 6.15 20.55 -1.77
C TRP A 44 7.23 19.48 -1.54
N TRP A 45 7.76 19.41 -0.32
CA TRP A 45 8.87 18.52 0.02
C TRP A 45 8.50 17.04 0.08
N ASP A 46 7.29 16.73 0.55
CA ASP A 46 6.81 15.34 0.64
C ASP A 46 6.71 14.65 -0.72
N LYS A 47 6.61 15.39 -1.84
CA LYS A 47 6.57 14.83 -3.19
C LYS A 47 7.90 14.25 -3.66
N ARG A 48 9.04 14.54 -3.02
CA ARG A 48 10.33 13.94 -3.40
C ARG A 48 10.45 12.46 -3.07
N TYR A 49 9.63 12.00 -2.15
CA TYR A 49 9.63 10.61 -1.72
C TYR A 49 8.62 9.75 -2.47
N SER A 50 7.91 10.32 -3.44
CA SER A 50 7.15 9.55 -4.42
C SER A 50 7.89 9.42 -5.74
N TRP A 51 7.61 8.34 -6.45
CA TRP A 51 8.12 8.10 -7.78
C TRP A 51 7.07 7.39 -8.64
N THR A 52 7.39 7.14 -9.89
CA THR A 52 6.50 6.48 -10.84
C THR A 52 7.20 5.28 -11.45
N ILE A 53 6.44 4.20 -11.67
CA ILE A 53 6.87 2.99 -12.39
C ILE A 53 5.84 2.65 -13.46
N ASP A 54 6.26 1.86 -14.45
CA ASP A 54 5.32 1.23 -15.38
C ASP A 54 4.51 0.14 -14.67
N VAL A 55 3.22 0.07 -14.96
CA VAL A 55 2.36 -1.01 -14.47
C VAL A 55 2.74 -2.29 -15.22
N CYS A 56 3.40 -3.21 -14.51
CA CYS A 56 3.82 -4.47 -15.11
C CYS A 56 2.62 -5.35 -15.49
N GLU A 57 2.80 -6.20 -16.48
CA GLU A 57 1.73 -7.09 -16.98
C GLU A 57 1.20 -8.05 -15.90
N LYS A 58 2.05 -8.43 -14.93
CA LYS A 58 1.63 -9.26 -13.80
C LYS A 58 0.60 -8.54 -12.92
N VAL A 59 0.83 -7.27 -12.58
CA VAL A 59 -0.14 -6.45 -11.82
C VAL A 59 -1.46 -6.35 -12.57
N LYS A 60 -1.42 -6.11 -13.90
CA LYS A 60 -2.63 -6.07 -14.73
C LYS A 60 -3.38 -7.40 -14.63
N LYS A 61 -2.73 -8.52 -14.95
CA LYS A 61 -3.36 -9.85 -14.92
C LYS A 61 -3.95 -10.19 -13.55
N LEU A 62 -3.22 -9.94 -12.47
CA LEU A 62 -3.67 -10.23 -11.10
C LEU A 62 -4.86 -9.37 -10.70
N ALA A 63 -4.81 -8.06 -10.98
CA ALA A 63 -5.93 -7.18 -10.74
C ALA A 63 -7.18 -7.64 -11.51
N LEU A 64 -7.04 -7.95 -12.80
CA LEU A 64 -8.15 -8.42 -13.64
C LEU A 64 -8.72 -9.78 -13.16
N ASN A 65 -7.87 -10.73 -12.78
CA ASN A 65 -8.32 -12.04 -12.30
C ASN A 65 -9.15 -11.94 -11.01
N LEU A 66 -8.70 -11.13 -10.06
CA LEU A 66 -9.47 -10.92 -8.83
C LEU A 66 -10.80 -10.24 -9.08
N THR A 67 -10.85 -9.31 -10.03
CA THR A 67 -12.09 -8.62 -10.39
C THR A 67 -13.14 -9.55 -11.00
N ALA A 68 -12.71 -10.59 -11.73
CA ALA A 68 -13.60 -11.59 -12.32
C ALA A 68 -14.23 -12.53 -11.27
N ASN A 69 -13.50 -12.83 -10.20
CA ASN A 69 -13.98 -13.66 -9.11
C ASN A 69 -14.80 -12.87 -8.07
N ASP A 70 -14.71 -11.53 -8.09
CA ASP A 70 -15.22 -10.62 -7.05
C ASP A 70 -16.27 -9.62 -7.58
N ILE A 71 -17.12 -10.05 -8.51
CA ILE A 71 -18.12 -9.19 -9.17
C ILE A 71 -19.29 -8.89 -8.21
N ASN A 72 -19.20 -7.79 -7.47
CA ASN A 72 -20.29 -7.15 -6.72
C ASN A 72 -20.27 -5.63 -6.98
N THR A 73 -20.63 -5.24 -8.19
CA THR A 73 -20.62 -3.87 -8.70
C THR A 73 -22.00 -3.26 -8.61
N MET A 74 -22.19 -2.49 -7.54
CA MET A 74 -23.19 -1.41 -7.44
C MET A 74 -22.86 -0.49 -6.25
N GLY A 75 -21.60 -0.50 -5.78
CA GLY A 75 -21.26 0.02 -4.44
C GLY A 75 -21.76 -0.87 -3.29
N LEU A 76 -22.35 -2.03 -3.61
CA LEU A 76 -22.96 -2.98 -2.67
C LEU A 76 -21.99 -4.03 -2.11
N ARG A 77 -20.67 -3.83 -2.24
CA ARG A 77 -19.69 -4.75 -1.63
C ARG A 77 -19.82 -4.66 -0.11
N ARG A 78 -20.63 -5.54 0.49
CA ARG A 78 -20.94 -5.56 1.93
C ARG A 78 -19.79 -6.07 2.80
N THR A 79 -18.84 -6.80 2.21
CA THR A 79 -17.70 -7.35 2.95
C THR A 79 -16.73 -6.25 3.36
N SER A 80 -16.14 -6.40 4.54
CA SER A 80 -15.05 -5.54 4.98
C SER A 80 -13.84 -5.69 4.02
N TRP A 81 -12.96 -4.68 3.96
CA TRP A 81 -11.71 -4.81 3.19
C TRP A 81 -10.86 -5.94 3.79
N GLY A 82 -10.06 -6.64 3.00
CA GLY A 82 -9.13 -7.67 3.50
C GLY A 82 -9.73 -9.02 3.91
N GLU A 83 -10.98 -9.08 4.38
CA GLU A 83 -11.63 -10.31 4.89
C GLU A 83 -11.57 -11.49 3.92
N ARG A 84 -11.88 -11.25 2.64
CA ARG A 84 -11.82 -12.29 1.60
C ARG A 84 -10.40 -12.73 1.23
N ALA A 85 -9.40 -11.87 1.45
CA ALA A 85 -8.02 -12.18 1.09
C ALA A 85 -7.41 -13.22 2.02
N LEU A 86 -7.80 -13.18 3.29
CA LEU A 86 -7.33 -14.08 4.34
C LEU A 86 -8.41 -15.12 4.65
N ASN A 87 -8.92 -15.78 3.60
CA ASN A 87 -10.01 -16.75 3.74
C ASN A 87 -9.58 -18.00 4.54
N GLU A 88 -10.56 -18.62 5.17
CA GLU A 88 -10.37 -19.78 6.06
C GLU A 88 -9.80 -21.01 5.36
N ASP A 89 -10.02 -21.17 4.05
CA ASP A 89 -9.52 -22.34 3.31
C ASP A 89 -8.00 -22.29 3.12
N LEU A 90 -7.46 -21.11 2.81
CA LEU A 90 -6.03 -20.90 2.56
C LEU A 90 -5.25 -20.47 3.82
N TYR A 91 -5.91 -19.75 4.72
CA TYR A 91 -5.28 -19.16 5.92
C TYR A 91 -6.17 -19.34 7.16
N PRO A 92 -6.34 -20.58 7.65
CA PRO A 92 -7.29 -20.89 8.73
C PRO A 92 -7.08 -20.04 9.99
N GLY A 93 -8.11 -19.33 10.43
CA GLY A 93 -8.13 -18.48 11.62
C GLY A 93 -7.31 -17.19 11.52
N LEU A 94 -6.59 -16.94 10.42
CA LEU A 94 -5.70 -15.79 10.31
C LEU A 94 -6.46 -14.46 10.33
N TRP A 95 -7.60 -14.39 9.65
CA TRP A 95 -8.45 -13.20 9.66
C TRP A 95 -8.90 -12.84 11.09
N LYS A 96 -9.42 -13.83 11.82
CA LYS A 96 -9.88 -13.66 13.20
C LYS A 96 -8.77 -13.21 14.15
N GLU A 97 -7.53 -13.67 13.92
CA GLU A 97 -6.37 -13.20 14.68
C GLU A 97 -6.00 -11.74 14.40
N LEU A 98 -6.35 -11.23 13.22
CA LEU A 98 -5.93 -9.93 12.71
C LEU A 98 -7.03 -8.87 12.68
N GLU A 99 -8.30 -9.25 12.83
CA GLU A 99 -9.46 -8.36 12.71
C GLU A 99 -9.37 -7.15 13.66
N VAL A 100 -8.82 -7.34 14.86
CA VAL A 100 -8.64 -6.29 15.87
C VAL A 100 -7.58 -5.26 15.45
N TYR A 101 -6.64 -5.63 14.58
CA TYR A 101 -5.57 -4.77 14.06
C TYR A 101 -5.87 -4.21 12.67
N HIS A 102 -7.08 -4.47 12.17
CA HIS A 102 -7.49 -4.10 10.84
C HIS A 102 -7.80 -2.60 10.70
N GLY A 103 -7.64 -1.82 11.78
CA GLY A 103 -7.88 -0.38 11.82
C GLY A 103 -9.36 0.00 11.84
N VAL A 104 -9.66 1.16 12.40
CA VAL A 104 -11.04 1.67 12.48
C VAL A 104 -11.57 2.17 11.13
N ASP A 105 -10.65 2.55 10.24
CA ASP A 105 -10.93 2.99 8.87
C ASP A 105 -9.89 2.48 7.89
N PHE A 106 -10.22 2.53 6.60
CA PHE A 106 -9.39 1.99 5.52
C PHE A 106 -8.00 2.63 5.42
N HIS A 107 -7.86 3.92 5.73
CA HIS A 107 -6.59 4.62 5.66
C HIS A 107 -5.64 4.13 6.76
N GLU A 108 -6.17 3.92 7.98
CA GLU A 108 -5.40 3.32 9.08
C GLU A 108 -4.89 1.91 8.70
N SER A 109 -5.75 1.08 8.09
CA SER A 109 -5.36 -0.24 7.63
C SER A 109 -4.26 -0.17 6.58
N VAL A 110 -4.37 0.71 5.59
CA VAL A 110 -3.34 0.89 4.56
C VAL A 110 -1.99 1.23 5.21
N ILE A 111 -1.98 2.11 6.22
CA ILE A 111 -0.74 2.47 6.95
C ILE A 111 -0.18 1.27 7.71
N SER A 112 -0.98 0.61 8.54
CA SER A 112 -0.52 -0.51 9.37
C SER A 112 -0.05 -1.69 8.53
N TRP A 113 -0.79 -2.06 7.49
CA TRP A 113 -0.40 -3.16 6.61
C TRP A 113 0.79 -2.83 5.72
N HIS A 114 0.96 -1.56 5.32
CA HIS A 114 2.13 -1.12 4.56
C HIS A 114 3.40 -1.30 5.37
N ILE A 115 3.42 -0.80 6.61
CA ILE A 115 4.55 -0.99 7.52
C ILE A 115 4.75 -2.48 7.81
N ALA A 116 3.68 -3.22 8.14
CA ALA A 116 3.79 -4.66 8.41
C ALA A 116 4.40 -5.44 7.23
N THR A 117 4.06 -5.05 6.01
CA THR A 117 4.65 -5.62 4.79
C THR A 117 6.16 -5.39 4.76
N ASP A 118 6.63 -4.16 5.01
CA ASP A 118 8.06 -3.86 5.05
C ASP A 118 8.78 -4.68 6.14
N LEU A 119 8.18 -4.83 7.32
CA LEU A 119 8.72 -5.64 8.41
C LEU A 119 8.84 -7.13 8.03
N VAL A 120 7.77 -7.71 7.46
CA VAL A 120 7.75 -9.11 7.03
C VAL A 120 8.78 -9.36 5.93
N LEU A 121 8.86 -8.48 4.93
CA LEU A 121 9.81 -8.63 3.83
C LEU A 121 11.26 -8.49 4.30
N ALA A 122 11.55 -7.58 5.23
CA ALA A 122 12.88 -7.45 5.84
C ALA A 122 13.29 -8.74 6.57
N GLU A 123 12.37 -9.35 7.32
CA GLU A 123 12.63 -10.61 8.03
C GLU A 123 12.83 -11.80 7.08
N ILE A 124 12.03 -11.89 6.01
CA ILE A 124 12.16 -12.94 4.99
C ILE A 124 13.53 -12.86 4.30
N ASP A 125 13.96 -11.65 3.90
CA ASP A 125 15.28 -11.42 3.30
C ASP A 125 16.39 -11.76 4.30
N ARG A 126 16.25 -11.37 5.58
CA ARG A 126 17.20 -11.69 6.65
C ARG A 126 17.39 -13.20 6.87
N ARG A 127 16.32 -14.00 6.75
CA ARG A 127 16.38 -15.46 6.88
C ARG A 127 16.96 -16.17 5.65
N GLY A 128 17.25 -15.45 4.57
CA GLY A 128 17.75 -16.03 3.32
C GLY A 128 16.71 -16.89 2.59
N HIS A 129 15.42 -16.73 2.90
CA HIS A 129 14.34 -17.45 2.23
C HIS A 129 14.01 -16.77 0.88
N HIS A 130 14.87 -16.95 -0.12
CA HIS A 130 14.65 -16.45 -1.48
C HIS A 130 13.61 -17.30 -2.22
N LYS A 131 12.35 -17.25 -1.79
CA LYS A 131 11.24 -17.81 -2.57
C LYS A 131 10.71 -16.71 -3.51
N SER A 132 10.72 -17.00 -4.81
CA SER A 132 10.12 -16.22 -5.91
C SER A 132 10.20 -14.68 -5.74
N ASP A 133 11.31 -14.10 -6.21
CA ASP A 133 11.56 -12.65 -6.26
C ASP A 133 10.36 -11.85 -6.80
N ASP A 134 9.63 -12.45 -7.73
CA ASP A 134 8.46 -11.87 -8.39
C ASP A 134 7.31 -11.50 -7.44
N ASN A 135 6.91 -12.39 -6.52
CA ASN A 135 5.77 -12.11 -5.64
C ASN A 135 6.14 -11.09 -4.57
N VAL A 136 7.40 -11.12 -4.11
CA VAL A 136 7.94 -10.11 -3.19
C VAL A 136 7.91 -8.74 -3.86
N GLU A 137 8.40 -8.63 -5.10
CA GLU A 137 8.33 -7.39 -5.87
C GLU A 137 6.88 -6.90 -6.02
N LEU A 138 5.96 -7.78 -6.39
CA LEU A 138 4.55 -7.43 -6.56
C LEU A 138 3.91 -6.92 -5.27
N VAL A 139 4.17 -7.58 -4.14
CA VAL A 139 3.72 -7.15 -2.81
C VAL A 139 4.24 -5.75 -2.50
N SER A 140 5.55 -5.52 -2.68
CA SER A 140 6.15 -4.19 -2.47
C SER A 140 5.53 -3.13 -3.39
N VAL A 141 5.35 -3.43 -4.68
CA VAL A 141 4.78 -2.49 -5.67
C VAL A 141 3.35 -2.10 -5.32
N LEU A 142 2.51 -3.07 -4.95
CA LEU A 142 1.11 -2.81 -4.60
C LEU A 142 0.97 -2.07 -3.27
N SER A 143 1.74 -2.48 -2.27
CA SER A 143 1.83 -1.81 -0.97
C SER A 143 2.25 -0.34 -1.14
N ASN A 144 3.31 -0.08 -1.92
CA ASN A 144 3.79 1.27 -2.22
C ASN A 144 2.78 2.10 -3.03
N TYR A 145 1.98 1.47 -3.87
CA TYR A 145 0.93 2.16 -4.63
C TYR A 145 -0.23 2.59 -3.74
N MET A 146 -0.69 1.71 -2.85
CA MET A 146 -1.76 2.05 -1.90
C MET A 146 -1.32 3.19 -0.98
N MET A 147 -0.06 3.18 -0.53
CA MET A 147 0.54 4.27 0.24
C MET A 147 0.66 5.57 -0.59
N PHE A 148 1.02 5.47 -1.87
CA PHE A 148 1.01 6.63 -2.79
C PHE A 148 -0.40 7.22 -2.94
N LEU A 149 -1.42 6.38 -3.15
CA LEU A 149 -2.80 6.85 -3.22
C LEU A 149 -3.21 7.55 -1.93
N LEU A 150 -2.86 6.99 -0.77
CA LEU A 150 -3.19 7.57 0.53
C LEU A 150 -2.64 9.00 0.71
N VAL A 151 -1.42 9.27 0.22
CA VAL A 151 -0.74 10.56 0.45
C VAL A 151 -0.87 11.53 -0.73
N ASP A 152 -0.61 11.05 -1.94
CA ASP A 152 -0.51 11.87 -3.15
C ASP A 152 -1.83 11.94 -3.95
N SER A 153 -2.79 11.06 -3.70
CA SER A 153 -4.12 11.06 -4.35
C SER A 153 -5.23 10.58 -3.41
N PRO A 154 -5.38 11.18 -2.22
CA PRO A 154 -6.29 10.67 -1.18
C PRO A 154 -7.75 10.65 -1.61
N ASP A 155 -8.14 11.47 -2.59
CA ASP A 155 -9.49 11.48 -3.16
C ASP A 155 -9.84 10.21 -3.94
N MET A 156 -8.84 9.38 -4.26
CA MET A 156 -9.00 8.07 -4.89
C MET A 156 -9.18 6.92 -3.89
N LEU A 157 -9.03 7.16 -2.59
CA LEU A 157 -9.30 6.15 -1.56
C LEU A 157 -10.68 6.35 -0.93
N PRO A 158 -11.31 5.26 -0.46
CA PRO A 158 -12.60 5.34 0.22
C PRO A 158 -12.46 5.90 1.64
N GLY A 159 -13.38 6.79 2.01
CA GLY A 159 -13.40 7.45 3.31
C GLY A 159 -13.02 8.93 3.23
N LEU A 160 -12.91 9.58 4.40
CA LEU A 160 -12.40 10.94 4.48
C LEU A 160 -10.86 10.90 4.44
N PRO A 161 -10.19 11.79 3.69
CA PRO A 161 -8.73 11.87 3.70
C PRO A 161 -8.14 12.04 5.10
N GLN A 162 -7.45 11.00 5.60
CA GLN A 162 -6.83 11.00 6.92
C GLN A 162 -5.31 11.28 6.85
N ASN A 163 -4.87 12.35 6.18
CA ASN A 163 -3.45 12.68 6.05
C ASN A 163 -2.73 12.85 7.40
N TRP A 164 -3.46 13.28 8.43
CA TRP A 164 -2.90 13.40 9.77
C TRP A 164 -2.44 12.06 10.35
N LEU A 165 -3.11 10.93 10.03
CA LEU A 165 -2.67 9.60 10.46
C LEU A 165 -1.28 9.28 9.89
N TYR A 166 -1.09 9.55 8.61
CA TYR A 166 0.20 9.40 7.93
C TYR A 166 1.29 10.25 8.60
N GLU A 167 0.99 11.53 8.85
CA GLU A 167 1.92 12.47 9.48
C GLU A 167 2.33 12.01 10.89
N GLN A 168 1.36 11.61 11.72
CA GLN A 168 1.62 11.12 13.08
C GLN A 168 2.46 9.85 13.09
N THR A 169 2.19 8.90 12.19
CA THR A 169 3.00 7.69 12.05
C THR A 169 4.41 8.01 11.53
N CYS A 170 4.56 8.97 10.61
CA CYS A 170 5.88 9.43 10.18
C CYS A 170 6.69 10.05 11.32
N ILE A 171 6.06 10.78 12.24
CA ILE A 171 6.74 11.35 13.42
C ILE A 171 7.34 10.24 14.29
N GLN A 172 6.57 9.19 14.58
CA GLN A 172 7.05 8.02 15.33
C GLN A 172 8.21 7.32 14.61
N LEU A 173 8.04 7.02 13.32
CA LEU A 173 9.07 6.34 12.54
C LEU A 173 10.37 7.17 12.46
N LYS A 174 10.27 8.48 12.27
CA LYS A 174 11.44 9.38 12.24
C LYS A 174 12.19 9.38 13.56
N LYS A 175 11.50 9.29 14.69
CA LYS A 175 12.12 9.18 16.02
C LYS A 175 13.00 7.93 16.09
N ILE A 176 12.43 6.77 15.76
CA ILE A 176 13.14 5.48 15.71
C ILE A 176 14.33 5.54 14.75
N CYS A 177 14.13 6.07 13.54
CA CYS A 177 15.21 6.23 12.56
C CYS A 177 16.36 7.10 13.08
N THR A 178 16.04 8.17 13.80
CA THR A 178 17.04 9.11 14.35
C THR A 178 17.81 8.46 15.51
N GLU A 179 17.12 7.74 16.39
CA GLU A 179 17.72 6.97 17.49
C GLU A 179 18.66 5.88 16.95
N HIS A 180 18.26 5.15 15.90
CA HIS A 180 19.13 4.20 15.22
C HIS A 180 20.38 4.87 14.62
N ASN A 181 20.21 5.98 13.89
CA ASN A 181 21.34 6.72 13.31
C ASN A 181 22.33 7.22 14.35
N THR A 182 21.85 7.59 15.55
CA THR A 182 22.73 8.00 16.66
C THR A 182 23.50 6.81 17.27
N SER A 183 22.90 5.63 17.28
CA SER A 183 23.47 4.42 17.87
C SER A 183 24.40 3.66 16.91
N SER A 184 24.16 3.76 15.61
CA SER A 184 24.92 3.08 14.55
C SER A 184 25.13 4.04 13.35
N PRO A 185 26.02 5.05 13.48
CA PRO A 185 26.27 6.00 12.41
C PRO A 185 27.04 5.32 11.26
N LYS A 186 26.31 4.79 10.29
CA LYS A 186 26.88 4.26 9.04
C LYS A 186 26.60 5.21 7.87
N ASN A 187 27.64 5.56 7.12
CA ASN A 187 27.50 6.15 5.79
C ASN A 187 27.19 5.05 4.78
N LEU A 188 25.91 4.73 4.58
CA LEU A 188 25.53 3.70 3.62
C LEU A 188 24.32 4.12 2.79
N PHE A 189 24.57 4.95 1.78
CA PHE A 189 23.68 4.99 0.63
C PHE A 189 24.46 4.72 -0.64
N ARG A 190 24.55 3.44 -1.01
CA ARG A 190 24.68 3.06 -2.41
C ARG A 190 23.31 3.19 -3.04
N SER A 191 23.23 3.92 -4.15
CA SER A 191 22.02 3.99 -4.96
C SER A 191 21.68 2.59 -5.46
N HIS A 192 20.69 1.94 -4.86
CA HIS A 192 20.23 0.64 -5.34
C HIS A 192 19.50 0.84 -6.68
N HIS A 193 19.92 0.09 -7.70
CA HIS A 193 19.28 0.11 -9.02
C HIS A 193 17.91 -0.58 -9.04
N HIS A 194 17.54 -1.31 -7.97
CA HIS A 194 16.24 -1.98 -7.82
C HIS A 194 15.38 -1.27 -6.79
N ARG A 195 14.45 -0.44 -7.27
CA ARG A 195 13.66 0.49 -6.45
C ARG A 195 12.65 -0.19 -5.52
N TRP A 196 12.35 -1.48 -5.71
CA TRP A 196 11.43 -2.21 -4.83
C TRP A 196 12.14 -2.90 -3.65
N LYS A 197 13.43 -3.25 -3.78
CA LYS A 197 14.16 -3.93 -2.70
C LYS A 197 14.51 -2.95 -1.57
N PRO A 198 14.33 -3.33 -0.29
CA PRO A 198 14.75 -2.49 0.83
C PRO A 198 16.27 -2.26 0.85
N SER A 199 16.70 -1.05 1.24
CA SER A 199 18.11 -0.77 1.56
C SER A 199 18.55 -1.48 2.85
N GLU A 200 19.86 -1.54 3.11
CA GLU A 200 20.36 -2.11 4.37
C GLU A 200 19.83 -1.36 5.60
N LEU A 201 19.84 -0.03 5.55
CA LEU A 201 19.26 0.80 6.60
C LEU A 201 17.76 0.55 6.79
N GLU A 202 17.00 0.43 5.70
CA GLU A 202 15.56 0.09 5.78
C GLU A 202 15.32 -1.26 6.47
N ARG A 203 16.20 -2.24 6.22
CA ARG A 203 16.13 -3.54 6.91
C ARG A 203 16.48 -3.41 8.38
N GLU A 204 17.56 -2.73 8.73
CA GLU A 204 17.98 -2.52 10.14
C GLU A 204 16.86 -1.87 10.95
N ILE A 205 16.29 -0.76 10.45
CA ILE A 205 15.16 -0.08 11.12
C ILE A 205 13.93 -1.00 11.24
N ALA A 206 13.65 -1.81 10.22
CA ALA A 206 12.56 -2.78 10.30
C ALA A 206 12.80 -3.84 11.39
N ILE A 207 14.04 -4.29 11.58
CA ILE A 207 14.41 -5.21 12.68
C ILE A 207 14.26 -4.52 14.04
N ASP A 208 14.67 -3.25 14.15
CA ASP A 208 14.51 -2.47 15.39
C ASP A 208 13.04 -2.34 15.77
N ILE A 209 12.18 -1.94 14.82
CA ILE A 209 10.73 -1.83 15.05
C ILE A 209 10.15 -3.16 15.54
N MET A 210 10.60 -4.30 15.00
CA MET A 210 10.12 -5.61 15.46
C MET A 210 10.60 -5.98 16.87
N SER A 211 11.80 -5.51 17.24
CA SER A 211 12.48 -5.83 18.50
C SER A 211 12.08 -4.89 19.65
N GLU A 212 11.63 -3.68 19.32
CA GLU A 212 11.21 -2.68 20.30
C GLU A 212 9.94 -3.10 21.05
N PHE A 213 9.96 -2.87 22.36
CA PHE A 213 8.78 -2.93 23.22
C PHE A 213 8.18 -1.52 23.32
N GLU A 214 7.27 -1.18 22.41
CA GLU A 214 6.45 0.02 22.58
C GLU A 214 5.17 -0.34 23.35
N GLU A 215 4.89 0.36 24.45
CA GLU A 215 3.53 0.40 25.02
C GLU A 215 2.58 0.96 23.95
N SER A 216 1.43 0.33 23.75
CA SER A 216 0.52 0.73 22.68
C SER A 216 0.08 2.19 22.88
N ASN A 217 0.53 3.08 22.00
CA ASN A 217 0.02 4.43 21.98
C ASN A 217 -1.43 4.39 21.47
N VAL A 218 -2.40 4.53 22.37
CA VAL A 218 -3.84 4.48 22.04
C VAL A 218 -4.22 5.52 20.97
N SER A 219 -3.54 6.68 20.95
CA SER A 219 -3.76 7.72 19.94
C SER A 219 -2.99 7.47 18.65
N ASN A 220 -1.93 6.65 18.70
CA ASN A 220 -1.14 6.25 17.54
C ASN A 220 -0.79 4.76 17.45
N PRO A 221 -1.81 3.90 17.28
CA PRO A 221 -1.64 2.45 17.32
C PRO A 221 -0.98 1.87 16.06
N ARG A 222 -0.84 2.64 14.96
CA ARG A 222 -0.52 2.10 13.64
C ARG A 222 0.80 1.31 13.59
N LEU A 223 1.83 1.80 14.27
CA LEU A 223 3.11 1.11 14.36
C LEU A 223 3.00 -0.17 15.21
N SER A 224 2.29 -0.10 16.34
CA SER A 224 2.00 -1.27 17.18
C SER A 224 1.19 -2.32 16.43
N TYR A 225 0.16 -1.92 15.68
CA TYR A 225 -0.64 -2.78 14.83
C TYR A 225 0.23 -3.43 13.74
N ALA A 226 1.05 -2.64 13.05
CA ALA A 226 1.95 -3.13 12.03
C ALA A 226 2.90 -4.22 12.56
N ARG A 227 3.50 -3.98 13.74
CA ARG A 227 4.36 -4.95 14.42
C ARG A 227 3.60 -6.22 14.79
N VAL A 228 2.42 -6.11 15.38
CA VAL A 228 1.62 -7.30 15.75
C VAL A 228 1.19 -8.10 14.53
N ILE A 229 0.74 -7.43 13.46
CA ILE A 229 0.42 -8.05 12.18
C ILE A 229 1.65 -8.81 11.65
N ALA A 230 2.81 -8.15 11.57
CA ALA A 230 4.04 -8.76 11.08
C ALA A 230 4.45 -9.99 11.90
N LEU A 231 4.45 -9.88 13.23
CA LEU A 231 4.79 -10.98 14.14
C LEU A 231 3.83 -12.17 14.00
N LYS A 232 2.53 -11.91 13.82
CA LYS A 232 1.54 -12.96 13.60
C LYS A 232 1.76 -13.66 12.26
N LEU A 233 1.95 -12.91 11.18
CA LEU A 233 2.25 -13.48 9.86
C LEU A 233 3.53 -14.32 9.89
N LEU A 234 4.62 -13.82 10.48
CA LEU A 234 5.91 -14.52 10.52
C LEU A 234 5.91 -15.83 11.34
N ARG A 235 4.87 -16.07 12.16
CA ARG A 235 4.67 -17.33 12.92
C ARG A 235 3.88 -18.38 12.14
N ARG A 236 3.22 -17.98 11.06
CA ARG A 236 2.43 -18.88 10.22
C ARG A 236 3.35 -19.76 9.38
N LYS A 237 2.88 -20.96 9.04
CA LYS A 237 3.63 -21.93 8.21
C LYS A 237 3.35 -21.72 6.72
N GLU A 238 2.22 -21.09 6.41
CA GLU A 238 1.75 -20.81 5.07
C GLU A 238 2.65 -19.75 4.38
N ASN A 239 2.47 -19.55 3.08
CA ASN A 239 3.26 -18.55 2.36
C ASN A 239 2.72 -17.14 2.63
N MET A 240 3.41 -16.39 3.49
CA MET A 240 3.00 -15.05 3.88
C MET A 240 3.12 -14.01 2.76
N VAL A 241 4.02 -14.23 1.80
CA VAL A 241 4.11 -13.35 0.62
C VAL A 241 2.84 -13.47 -0.22
N ASP A 242 2.32 -14.68 -0.40
CA ASP A 242 1.08 -14.91 -1.15
C ASP A 242 -0.15 -14.37 -0.39
N ALA A 243 -0.12 -14.44 0.95
CA ALA A 243 -1.16 -13.85 1.81
C ALA A 243 -1.18 -12.32 1.67
N LEU A 244 -0.02 -11.68 1.75
CA LEU A 244 0.14 -10.24 1.53
C LEU A 244 -0.26 -9.82 0.12
N LEU A 245 0.12 -10.61 -0.90
CA LEU A 245 -0.26 -10.34 -2.29
C LEU A 245 -1.78 -10.37 -2.45
N SER A 246 -2.43 -11.40 -1.92
CA SER A 246 -3.89 -11.54 -1.93
C SER A 246 -4.56 -10.37 -1.21
N LEU A 247 -4.01 -9.94 -0.08
CA LEU A 247 -4.50 -8.80 0.69
C LEU A 247 -4.41 -7.49 -0.09
N TRP A 248 -3.24 -7.16 -0.62
CA TRP A 248 -3.03 -5.90 -1.33
C TRP A 248 -3.89 -5.80 -2.58
N LEU A 249 -4.09 -6.91 -3.28
CA LEU A 249 -4.99 -6.93 -4.42
C LEU A 249 -6.46 -6.80 -3.99
N ASN A 250 -6.86 -7.32 -2.82
CA ASN A 250 -8.19 -7.09 -2.27
C ASN A 250 -8.40 -5.63 -1.85
N PHE A 251 -7.40 -5.00 -1.24
CA PHE A 251 -7.41 -3.57 -0.92
C PHE A 251 -7.55 -2.73 -2.19
N LEU A 252 -6.83 -3.09 -3.25
CA LEU A 252 -6.90 -2.43 -4.54
C LEU A 252 -8.30 -2.55 -5.17
N ALA A 253 -8.87 -3.76 -5.18
CA ALA A 253 -10.23 -3.99 -5.67
C ALA A 253 -11.29 -3.25 -4.83
N TYR A 254 -11.13 -3.25 -3.50
CA TYR A 254 -12.01 -2.52 -2.59
C TYR A 254 -11.95 -1.02 -2.84
N ALA A 255 -10.74 -0.45 -2.92
CA ALA A 255 -10.53 0.96 -3.18
C ALA A 255 -11.09 1.38 -4.54
N ALA A 256 -10.91 0.57 -5.59
CA ALA A 256 -11.49 0.83 -6.90
C ALA A 256 -13.02 0.88 -6.88
N ASN A 257 -13.68 -0.02 -6.15
CA ASN A 257 -15.14 -0.04 -6.08
C ASN A 257 -15.73 1.04 -5.17
N ARG A 258 -14.99 1.46 -4.13
CA ARG A 258 -15.47 2.39 -3.10
C ARG A 258 -14.94 3.81 -3.28
N CYS A 259 -14.04 4.04 -4.24
CA CYS A 259 -13.58 5.36 -4.62
C CYS A 259 -14.75 6.23 -5.13
N ASN A 260 -14.68 7.53 -4.85
CA ASN A 260 -15.67 8.48 -5.35
C ASN A 260 -15.69 8.47 -6.89
N ARG A 261 -16.88 8.30 -7.48
CA ARG A 261 -17.08 8.32 -8.94
C ARG A 261 -16.59 9.63 -9.57
N GLU A 262 -16.72 10.75 -8.88
CA GLU A 262 -16.19 12.03 -9.35
C GLU A 262 -14.65 12.01 -9.41
N ALA A 263 -13.98 11.34 -8.48
CA ALA A 263 -12.53 11.20 -8.49
C ALA A 263 -12.08 10.34 -9.69
N HIS A 264 -12.78 9.23 -9.96
CA HIS A 264 -12.58 8.46 -11.19
C HIS A 264 -12.76 9.31 -12.46
N ALA A 265 -13.85 10.08 -12.54
CA ALA A 265 -14.12 10.96 -13.68
C ALA A 265 -13.02 12.03 -13.87
N ARG A 266 -12.57 12.65 -12.77
CA ARG A 266 -11.45 13.62 -12.80
C ARG A 266 -10.15 12.99 -13.29
N LYS A 267 -9.83 11.77 -12.84
CA LYS A 267 -8.62 11.06 -13.30
C LYS A 267 -8.72 10.70 -14.78
N LEU A 268 -9.87 10.21 -15.26
CA LEU A 268 -10.10 9.94 -16.69
C LEU A 268 -9.85 11.16 -17.56
N GLY A 269 -10.37 12.33 -17.16
CA GLY A 269 -10.13 13.59 -17.88
C GLY A 269 -8.65 14.03 -17.92
N LYS A 270 -7.80 13.48 -17.06
CA LYS A 270 -6.36 13.78 -16.97
C LYS A 270 -5.46 12.70 -17.56
N GLY A 271 -6.02 11.65 -18.16
CA GLY A 271 -5.29 10.53 -18.74
C GLY A 271 -5.65 9.18 -18.12
N GLY A 272 -6.27 9.13 -16.95
CA GLY A 272 -6.59 7.88 -16.25
C GLY A 272 -5.57 7.51 -15.16
N GLU A 273 -5.95 6.53 -14.35
CA GLU A 273 -5.21 6.02 -13.20
C GLU A 273 -5.47 4.50 -13.10
N LEU A 274 -4.52 3.71 -12.60
CA LEU A 274 -4.68 2.24 -12.50
C LEU A 274 -5.97 1.87 -11.77
N LEU A 275 -6.25 2.52 -10.63
CA LEU A 275 -7.46 2.28 -9.86
C LEU A 275 -8.75 2.52 -10.66
N THR A 276 -8.73 3.50 -11.56
CA THR A 276 -9.88 3.79 -12.44
C THR A 276 -10.04 2.75 -13.54
N VAL A 277 -8.94 2.23 -14.08
CA VAL A 277 -8.97 1.14 -15.05
C VAL A 277 -9.55 -0.14 -14.41
N ILE A 278 -9.15 -0.44 -13.18
CA ILE A 278 -9.67 -1.59 -12.42
C ILE A 278 -11.17 -1.45 -12.19
N TRP A 279 -11.62 -0.27 -11.76
CA TRP A 279 -13.04 0.02 -11.57
C TRP A 279 -13.85 -0.17 -12.86
N LEU A 280 -13.39 0.41 -13.99
CA LEU A 280 -14.07 0.26 -15.28
C LEU A 280 -14.13 -1.20 -15.75
N TYR A 281 -13.06 -1.96 -15.52
CA TYR A 281 -13.03 -3.38 -15.90
C TYR A 281 -14.01 -4.21 -15.05
N GLN A 282 -14.11 -3.95 -13.74
CA GLN A 282 -15.10 -4.57 -12.87
C GLN A 282 -16.52 -4.29 -13.34
N GLU A 283 -16.81 -3.04 -13.68
CA GLU A 283 -18.11 -2.62 -14.18
C GLU A 283 -18.46 -3.31 -15.51
N HIS A 284 -17.49 -3.42 -16.43
CA HIS A 284 -17.67 -4.14 -17.68
C HIS A 284 -17.98 -5.63 -17.48
N LEU A 285 -17.21 -6.32 -16.64
CA LEU A 285 -17.43 -7.74 -16.35
C LEU A 285 -18.80 -8.01 -15.74
N HIS A 286 -19.31 -7.08 -14.95
CA HIS A 286 -20.63 -7.16 -14.39
C HIS A 286 -21.72 -7.08 -15.44
N GLN A 287 -21.64 -6.08 -16.32
CA GLN A 287 -22.61 -5.90 -17.40
C GLN A 287 -22.66 -7.14 -18.29
N VAL A 288 -21.50 -7.69 -18.67
CA VAL A 288 -21.42 -8.94 -19.45
C VAL A 288 -22.11 -10.11 -18.73
N LYS A 289 -21.96 -10.21 -17.40
CA LYS A 289 -22.60 -11.27 -16.61
C LYS A 289 -24.11 -11.07 -16.46
N GLU A 290 -24.58 -9.82 -16.37
CA GLU A 290 -26.01 -9.52 -16.33
C GLU A 290 -26.68 -9.79 -17.68
N ASP A 291 -26.04 -9.40 -18.78
CA ASP A 291 -26.55 -9.65 -20.13
C ASP A 291 -26.60 -11.15 -20.45
N GLY A 292 -25.58 -11.92 -20.03
CA GLY A 292 -25.59 -13.38 -20.14
C GLY A 292 -26.68 -14.07 -19.30
N ARG A 293 -27.16 -13.43 -18.21
CA ARG A 293 -28.29 -13.93 -17.42
C ARG A 293 -29.65 -13.58 -18.05
N LYS A 294 -29.71 -12.53 -18.87
CA LYS A 294 -30.90 -12.08 -19.61
C LYS A 294 -30.99 -12.73 -21.00
N GLY A 295 -30.60 -14.01 -21.15
CA GLY A 295 -30.65 -14.75 -22.43
C GLY A 295 -31.97 -14.54 -23.19
N PRO A 296 -31.97 -14.65 -24.52
CA PRO A 296 -32.99 -14.07 -25.38
C PRO A 296 -34.38 -14.52 -24.95
N ASN A 297 -35.26 -13.54 -24.69
CA ASN A 297 -36.70 -13.78 -24.70
C ASN A 297 -37.04 -14.24 -26.11
N LEU A 298 -37.04 -15.55 -26.34
CA LEU A 298 -37.68 -16.18 -27.48
C LEU A 298 -39.18 -15.94 -27.31
N VAL A 299 -39.67 -14.90 -27.98
CA VAL A 299 -41.07 -14.75 -28.38
C VAL A 299 -41.17 -15.18 -29.82
#